data_AF-A0A7Z9USR9-F1
#
_entry.id   AF-A0A7Z9USR9-F1
#
_cell.length_a   1.000
_cell.length_b   1.000
_cell.length_c   1.000
_cell.angle_alpha   90.00
_cell.angle_beta   90.00
_cell.angle_gamma   90.00
#
_symmetry.space_group_name_H-M   'P 1'
#
loop_
_entity.id
_entity.type
_entity.pdbx_description
1 polymer ?
#
loop_
_entity_poly.entity_id
_entity_poly.type
_entity_poly.pdbx_seq_one_letter_code
_entity_poly.pdbx_strand_id
1 'polypeptide(L)'
;MSINVKNKTLVDWIQQKRDCRRASCRVYASNLRRIHKEFSDKKFNFDLKWLKADASSILKKISKLQNVNIARNLMSSALVGFSLLKDEANIQKYNTVLKELNEKKNQLQREGIMTVKQQEVHVNWSRIVALRKLLTKEVRLAQLYKRTKVTQKDFNKIQRAFVLSLYTLLPPVRLDFADLEFISPADFDKAEDKTEKNYLVMARGGYKIYWNHFKTAKHMGEVVVLIKKYSPLLQRLMVTHIRYLKKHWPNNRNLLLTTNLSGERLTRNALTRFLQRLFKQYFRKNISSTALRRTFLSHKYDKSVIQEQEDEHRLMHHSRKTAIADYIRVNKDE
;
A
#
# COMPACT_ATOMS: atom_id res chain seq x y z
N MET A 1 -11.46 -25.51 -0.64
CA MET A 1 -11.31 -25.50 0.84
C MET A 1 -11.84 -24.20 1.41
N SER A 2 -12.97 -24.24 2.13
CA SER A 2 -13.48 -23.06 2.83
C SER A 2 -12.51 -22.68 3.95
N ILE A 3 -11.82 -21.56 3.81
CA ILE A 3 -11.04 -20.97 4.91
C ILE A 3 -12.01 -20.76 6.07
N ASN A 4 -11.79 -21.42 7.20
CA ASN A 4 -12.57 -21.21 8.41
C ASN A 4 -12.35 -19.76 8.88
N VAL A 5 -13.24 -18.85 8.46
CA VAL A 5 -13.07 -17.42 8.69
C VAL A 5 -13.46 -17.14 10.15
N LYS A 6 -12.46 -16.99 11.02
CA LYS A 6 -12.67 -16.45 12.38
C LYS A 6 -13.54 -15.19 12.28
N ASN A 7 -14.58 -15.11 13.13
CA ASN A 7 -15.54 -14.01 13.18
C ASN A 7 -16.55 -13.89 12.02
N LYS A 8 -16.74 -14.91 11.18
CA LYS A 8 -17.60 -14.82 9.97
C LYS A 8 -18.93 -14.09 10.23
N THR A 9 -19.69 -14.51 11.25
CA THR A 9 -20.98 -13.90 11.62
C THR A 9 -20.87 -12.40 11.91
N LEU A 10 -19.90 -11.98 12.72
CA LEU A 10 -19.69 -10.57 13.04
C LEU A 10 -19.24 -9.75 11.82
N VAL A 11 -18.43 -10.36 10.94
CA VAL A 11 -17.98 -9.73 9.70
C VAL A 11 -19.14 -9.47 8.75
N ASP A 12 -20.01 -10.47 8.58
CA ASP A 12 -21.18 -10.38 7.70
C ASP A 12 -22.17 -9.34 8.24
N TRP A 13 -22.42 -9.33 9.56
CA TRP A 13 -23.27 -8.33 10.20
C TRP A 13 -22.74 -6.89 10.05
N ILE A 14 -21.44 -6.66 10.29
CA ILE A 14 -20.81 -5.35 10.07
C ILE A 14 -20.91 -4.94 8.60
N GLN A 15 -20.64 -5.86 7.67
CA GLN A 15 -20.67 -5.56 6.24
C GLN A 15 -22.06 -5.13 5.77
N GLN A 16 -23.11 -5.82 6.23
CA GLN A 16 -24.50 -5.49 5.89
C GLN A 16 -24.91 -4.10 6.39
N LYS A 17 -24.41 -3.67 7.57
CA LYS A 17 -24.85 -2.44 8.22
C LYS A 17 -24.02 -1.20 7.91
N ARG A 18 -22.77 -1.34 7.45
CA ARG A 18 -21.82 -0.21 7.30
C ARG A 18 -21.29 0.03 5.88
N ASP A 19 -21.79 -0.70 4.89
CA ASP A 19 -21.31 -0.63 3.50
C ASP A 19 -19.76 -0.58 3.41
N CYS A 20 -19.09 -1.41 4.23
CA CYS A 20 -17.64 -1.48 4.26
C CYS A 20 -17.13 -2.61 3.37
N ARG A 21 -15.94 -2.41 2.79
CA ARG A 21 -15.21 -3.52 2.16
C ARG A 21 -15.01 -4.63 3.19
N ARG A 22 -15.25 -5.88 2.81
CA ARG A 22 -15.13 -7.08 3.67
C ARG A 22 -13.80 -7.16 4.45
N ALA A 23 -12.70 -6.69 3.86
CA ALA A 23 -11.40 -6.59 4.55
C ALA A 23 -11.42 -5.63 5.75
N SER A 24 -12.06 -4.46 5.63
CA SER A 24 -12.24 -3.52 6.74
C SER A 24 -13.15 -4.12 7.82
N CYS A 25 -14.26 -4.75 7.41
CA CYS A 25 -15.19 -5.37 8.35
C CYS A 25 -14.51 -6.52 9.15
N ARG A 26 -13.58 -7.29 8.54
CA ARG A 26 -12.71 -8.25 9.24
C ARG A 26 -11.81 -7.61 10.29
N VAL A 27 -11.23 -6.45 10.01
CA VAL A 27 -10.39 -5.71 10.98
C VAL A 27 -11.23 -5.26 12.17
N TYR A 28 -12.41 -4.68 11.92
CA TYR A 28 -13.32 -4.27 12.99
C TYR A 28 -13.74 -5.46 13.86
N ALA A 29 -14.16 -6.58 13.25
CA ALA A 29 -14.55 -7.78 13.98
C ALA A 29 -13.39 -8.36 14.82
N SER A 30 -12.17 -8.39 14.27
CA SER A 30 -10.99 -8.86 15.00
C SER A 30 -10.65 -7.96 16.19
N ASN A 31 -10.74 -6.64 16.01
CA ASN A 31 -10.50 -5.69 17.09
C ASN A 31 -11.61 -5.73 18.14
N LEU A 32 -12.88 -5.91 17.77
CA LEU A 32 -13.96 -6.10 18.74
C LEU A 32 -13.75 -7.33 19.61
N ARG A 33 -13.33 -8.47 19.02
CA ARG A 33 -12.94 -9.65 19.79
C ARG A 33 -11.74 -9.39 20.70
N ARG A 34 -10.77 -8.62 20.22
CA ARG A 34 -9.61 -8.23 21.02
C ARG A 34 -10.01 -7.35 22.20
N ILE A 35 -10.88 -6.36 21.96
CA ILE A 35 -11.42 -5.48 23.00
C ILE A 35 -12.10 -6.29 24.08
N HIS A 36 -12.96 -7.23 23.67
CA HIS A 36 -13.60 -8.14 24.60
C HIS A 36 -12.57 -8.90 25.44
N LYS A 37 -11.64 -9.60 24.77
CA LYS A 37 -10.65 -10.46 25.43
C LYS A 37 -9.75 -9.70 26.41
N GLU A 38 -9.35 -8.48 26.06
CA GLU A 38 -8.35 -7.72 26.83
C GLU A 38 -8.97 -6.77 27.87
N PHE A 39 -10.22 -6.33 27.68
CA PHE A 39 -10.76 -5.19 28.44
C PHE A 39 -12.15 -5.39 29.06
N SER A 40 -12.86 -6.47 28.72
CA SER A 40 -14.19 -6.81 29.24
C SER A 40 -14.16 -8.07 30.08
N ASP A 41 -14.88 -8.07 31.20
CA ASP A 41 -15.01 -9.23 32.09
C ASP A 41 -16.32 -10.01 31.83
N LYS A 42 -17.18 -9.48 30.96
CA LYS A 42 -18.43 -10.14 30.53
C LYS A 42 -18.16 -11.29 29.56
N LYS A 43 -19.19 -12.12 29.34
CA LYS A 43 -19.17 -13.19 28.34
C LYS A 43 -19.33 -12.62 26.94
N PHE A 44 -18.52 -13.11 25.99
CA PHE A 44 -18.62 -12.67 24.61
C PHE A 44 -19.91 -13.18 23.99
N ASN A 45 -20.64 -12.28 23.35
CA ASN A 45 -21.77 -12.60 22.50
C ASN A 45 -21.76 -11.70 21.25
N PHE A 46 -22.52 -12.11 20.23
CA PHE A 46 -22.58 -11.38 18.96
C PHE A 46 -23.54 -10.19 19.00
N ASP A 47 -24.38 -10.05 20.02
CA ASP A 47 -25.25 -8.87 20.19
C ASP A 47 -24.48 -7.63 20.67
N LEU A 48 -23.22 -7.79 21.10
CA LEU A 48 -22.31 -6.75 21.58
C LEU A 48 -22.81 -5.96 22.79
N LYS A 49 -23.85 -6.42 23.51
CA LYS A 49 -24.36 -5.73 24.71
C LYS A 49 -23.29 -5.58 25.79
N TRP A 50 -22.33 -6.51 25.86
CA TRP A 50 -21.15 -6.40 26.74
C TRP A 50 -20.35 -5.11 26.49
N LEU A 51 -20.26 -4.65 25.24
CA LEU A 51 -19.51 -3.44 24.88
C LEU A 51 -20.15 -2.20 25.48
N LYS A 52 -21.48 -2.15 25.54
CA LYS A 52 -22.24 -1.08 26.19
C LYS A 52 -22.11 -1.15 27.71
N ALA A 53 -22.24 -2.35 28.28
CA ALA A 53 -22.13 -2.55 29.73
C ALA A 53 -20.75 -2.12 30.27
N ASP A 54 -19.69 -2.46 29.57
CA ASP A 54 -18.31 -2.19 30.01
C ASP A 54 -17.70 -0.92 29.38
N ALA A 55 -18.51 -0.08 28.71
CA ALA A 55 -18.05 1.04 27.88
C ALA A 55 -17.07 1.98 28.62
N SER A 56 -17.42 2.40 29.84
CA SER A 56 -16.56 3.30 30.64
C SER A 56 -15.21 2.65 31.00
N SER A 57 -15.23 1.37 31.37
CA SER A 57 -14.03 0.59 31.71
C SER A 57 -13.14 0.40 30.49
N ILE A 58 -13.73 0.01 29.37
CA ILE A 58 -13.04 -0.20 28.09
C ILE A 58 -12.40 1.12 27.62
N LEU A 59 -13.14 2.23 27.65
CA LEU A 59 -12.62 3.55 27.25
C LEU A 59 -11.37 3.89 28.09
N LYS A 60 -11.47 3.80 29.42
CA LYS A 60 -10.36 4.09 30.34
C LYS A 60 -9.14 3.22 30.06
N LYS A 61 -9.32 1.92 29.81
CA LYS A 61 -8.23 0.97 29.52
C LYS A 61 -7.58 1.26 28.17
N ILE A 62 -8.36 1.49 27.10
CA ILE A 62 -7.82 1.77 25.76
C ILE A 62 -7.07 3.11 25.71
N SER A 63 -7.57 4.15 26.39
CA SER A 63 -6.92 5.48 26.42
C SER A 63 -5.53 5.46 27.06
N LYS A 64 -5.27 4.51 27.96
CA LYS A 64 -3.96 4.35 28.62
C LYS A 64 -2.93 3.57 27.79
N LEU A 65 -3.29 3.05 26.63
CA LEU A 65 -2.35 2.29 25.80
C LEU A 65 -1.24 3.20 25.27
N GLN A 66 0.01 2.82 25.52
CA GLN A 66 1.19 3.55 25.03
C GLN A 66 1.20 3.67 23.50
N ASN A 67 0.75 2.63 22.79
CA ASN A 67 0.74 2.63 21.35
C ASN A 67 -0.53 3.32 20.78
N VAL A 68 -0.38 4.59 20.39
CA VAL A 68 -1.44 5.42 19.83
C VAL A 68 -2.14 4.77 18.62
N ASN A 69 -1.41 4.03 17.78
CA ASN A 69 -2.03 3.36 16.63
C ASN A 69 -2.94 2.19 17.05
N ILE A 70 -2.54 1.42 18.06
CA ILE A 70 -3.38 0.36 18.60
C ILE A 70 -4.62 0.98 19.23
N ALA A 71 -4.46 1.99 20.08
CA ALA A 71 -5.58 2.69 20.72
C ALA A 71 -6.59 3.20 19.68
N ARG A 72 -6.13 3.94 18.66
CA ARG A 72 -6.99 4.44 17.56
C ARG A 72 -7.77 3.33 16.86
N ASN A 73 -7.12 2.21 16.55
CA ASN A 73 -7.75 1.10 15.84
C ASN A 73 -8.82 0.42 16.71
N LEU A 74 -8.55 0.26 18.01
CA LEU A 74 -9.52 -0.29 18.96
C LEU A 74 -10.70 0.68 19.14
N MET A 75 -10.45 1.98 19.37
CA MET A 75 -11.50 3.00 19.45
C MET A 75 -12.37 3.04 18.19
N SER A 76 -11.75 3.02 17.01
CA SER A 76 -12.49 2.98 15.73
C SER A 76 -13.38 1.74 15.60
N SER A 77 -12.94 0.61 16.16
CA SER A 77 -13.71 -0.63 16.11
C SER A 77 -14.82 -0.66 17.17
N ALA A 78 -14.58 -0.08 18.35
CA ALA A 78 -15.61 0.12 19.37
C ALA A 78 -16.73 1.02 18.84
N LEU A 79 -16.39 2.12 18.14
CA LEU A 79 -17.36 3.00 17.48
C LEU A 79 -18.22 2.27 16.44
N VAL A 80 -17.65 1.32 15.70
CA VAL A 80 -18.42 0.44 14.81
C VAL A 80 -19.39 -0.40 15.64
N GLY A 81 -18.93 -0.98 16.76
CA GLY A 81 -19.79 -1.74 17.67
C GLY A 81 -20.95 -0.91 18.24
N PHE A 82 -20.68 0.30 18.76
CA PHE A 82 -21.73 1.19 19.27
C PHE A 82 -22.70 1.65 18.19
N SER A 83 -22.24 1.85 16.96
CA SER A 83 -23.11 2.16 15.82
C SER A 83 -24.05 1.01 15.46
N LEU A 84 -23.61 -0.25 15.62
CA LEU A 84 -24.50 -1.41 15.46
C LEU A 84 -25.55 -1.49 16.59
N LEU A 85 -25.17 -1.05 17.79
CA LEU A 85 -26.04 -0.96 18.97
C LEU A 85 -26.94 0.29 18.99
N LYS A 86 -26.75 1.23 18.04
CA LYS A 86 -27.38 2.56 18.02
C LYS A 86 -27.18 3.35 19.33
N ASP A 87 -25.98 3.27 19.91
CA ASP A 87 -25.65 3.91 21.18
C ASP A 87 -24.93 5.26 20.97
N GLU A 88 -25.72 6.30 20.71
CA GLU A 88 -25.20 7.64 20.41
C GLU A 88 -24.38 8.26 21.55
N ALA A 89 -24.74 7.99 22.81
CA ALA A 89 -24.03 8.50 23.97
C ALA A 89 -22.58 7.98 24.03
N ASN A 90 -22.39 6.67 23.83
CA ASN A 90 -21.05 6.10 23.80
C ASN A 90 -20.29 6.43 22.50
N ILE A 91 -20.99 6.61 21.37
CA ILE A 91 -20.39 7.10 20.12
C ILE A 91 -19.71 8.46 20.35
N GLN A 92 -20.41 9.41 20.97
CA GLN A 92 -19.85 10.74 21.26
C GLN A 92 -18.61 10.66 22.15
N LYS A 93 -18.69 9.93 23.27
CA LYS A 93 -17.58 9.77 24.23
C LYS A 93 -16.32 9.20 23.57
N TYR A 94 -16.47 8.11 22.80
CA TYR A 94 -15.35 7.47 22.12
C TYR A 94 -14.80 8.31 20.96
N ASN A 95 -15.66 9.07 20.27
CA ASN A 95 -15.23 9.97 19.19
C ASN A 95 -14.35 11.10 19.72
N THR A 96 -14.67 11.68 20.88
CA THR A 96 -13.83 12.72 21.50
C THR A 96 -12.41 12.21 21.74
N VAL A 97 -12.27 11.07 22.41
CA VAL A 97 -10.94 10.47 22.65
C VAL A 97 -10.25 10.06 21.34
N LEU A 98 -11.01 9.57 20.34
CA LEU A 98 -10.44 9.26 19.04
C LEU A 98 -9.85 10.51 18.35
N LYS A 99 -10.49 11.69 18.48
CA LYS A 99 -9.97 12.96 17.96
C LYS A 99 -8.65 13.33 18.63
N GLU A 100 -8.57 13.27 19.95
CA GLU A 100 -7.33 13.52 20.71
C GLU A 100 -6.20 12.55 20.29
N LEU A 101 -6.51 11.27 20.15
CA LEU A 101 -5.54 10.28 19.66
C LEU A 101 -5.12 10.53 18.21
N ASN A 102 -6.02 11.08 17.38
CA ASN A 102 -5.70 11.47 16.01
C ASN A 102 -4.70 12.64 16.01
N GLU A 103 -4.94 13.65 16.83
CA GLU A 103 -4.06 14.82 17.00
C GLU A 103 -2.69 14.42 17.53
N LYS A 104 -2.63 13.61 18.59
CA LYS A 104 -1.37 13.08 19.13
C LYS A 104 -0.57 12.33 18.07
N LYS A 105 -1.22 11.50 17.25
CA LYS A 105 -0.55 10.81 16.14
C LYS A 105 -0.08 11.79 15.06
N ASN A 106 -0.85 12.83 14.75
CA ASN A 106 -0.45 13.84 13.78
C ASN A 106 0.78 14.61 14.28
N GLN A 107 0.83 14.97 15.56
CA GLN A 107 2.00 15.58 16.21
C GLN A 107 3.24 14.69 16.10
N LEU A 108 3.15 13.41 16.48
CA LEU A 108 4.25 12.44 16.33
C LEU A 108 4.71 12.29 14.87
N GLN A 109 3.80 12.44 13.89
CA GLN A 109 4.17 12.42 12.48
C GLN A 109 4.85 13.73 12.02
N ARG A 110 4.49 14.87 12.61
CA ARG A 110 5.13 16.18 12.37
C ARG A 110 6.55 16.24 12.89
N GLU A 111 6.85 15.59 14.01
CA GLU A 111 8.24 15.46 14.51
C GLU A 111 9.16 14.79 13.49
N GLY A 112 8.64 13.84 12.68
CA GLY A 112 9.40 13.24 11.58
C GLY A 112 10.49 12.27 12.01
N ILE A 113 10.62 12.05 13.31
CA ILE A 113 11.54 11.09 13.89
C ILE A 113 11.09 9.69 13.50
N MET A 114 12.02 8.89 12.99
CA MET A 114 11.75 7.48 12.71
C MET A 114 11.51 6.74 14.02
N THR A 115 10.41 5.99 14.12
CA THR A 115 10.19 5.10 15.27
C THR A 115 11.25 3.99 15.30
N VAL A 116 11.51 3.36 16.44
CA VAL A 116 12.44 2.21 16.58
C VAL A 116 12.26 1.16 15.46
N LYS A 117 11.03 0.70 15.25
CA LYS A 117 10.69 -0.27 14.18
C LYS A 117 11.03 0.19 12.76
N GLN A 118 11.05 1.49 12.53
CA GLN A 118 11.35 2.06 11.22
C GLN A 118 12.86 2.17 11.02
N GLN A 119 13.61 2.52 12.07
CA GLN A 119 15.06 2.53 12.07
C GLN A 119 15.62 1.12 11.82
N GLU A 120 15.05 0.10 12.46
CA GLU A 120 15.43 -1.31 12.26
C GLU A 120 15.39 -1.72 10.77
N VAL A 121 14.33 -1.33 10.06
CA VAL A 121 14.13 -1.68 8.64
C VAL A 121 14.64 -0.63 7.66
N HIS A 122 15.26 0.45 8.13
CA HIS A 122 15.74 1.53 7.26
C HIS A 122 16.95 1.10 6.42
N VAL A 123 16.93 1.45 5.14
CA VAL A 123 18.07 1.31 4.22
C VAL A 123 18.11 2.55 3.36
N ASN A 124 19.29 3.15 3.19
CA ASN A 124 19.45 4.33 2.34
C ASN A 124 19.02 4.05 0.90
N TRP A 125 18.31 4.99 0.28
CA TRP A 125 17.78 4.84 -1.07
C TRP A 125 18.88 4.52 -2.10
N SER A 126 20.05 5.16 -1.97
CA SER A 126 21.22 4.90 -2.82
C SER A 126 21.64 3.43 -2.83
N ARG A 127 21.61 2.75 -1.66
CA ARG A 127 21.91 1.31 -1.56
C ARG A 127 20.84 0.45 -2.23
N ILE A 128 19.58 0.86 -2.18
CA ILE A 128 18.47 0.17 -2.87
C ILE A 128 18.64 0.30 -4.40
N VAL A 129 19.01 1.49 -4.87
CA VAL A 129 19.31 1.74 -6.30
C VAL A 129 20.55 0.95 -6.73
N ALA A 130 21.58 0.85 -5.88
CA ALA A 130 22.77 0.03 -6.15
C ALA A 130 22.41 -1.46 -6.26
N LEU A 131 21.57 -1.99 -5.35
CA LEU A 131 21.08 -3.36 -5.44
C LEU A 131 20.31 -3.61 -6.75
N ARG A 132 19.45 -2.69 -7.17
CA ARG A 132 18.78 -2.78 -8.48
C ARG A 132 19.79 -2.88 -9.62
N LYS A 133 20.83 -2.03 -9.63
CA LYS A 133 21.88 -2.05 -10.66
C LYS A 133 22.62 -3.39 -10.65
N LEU A 134 22.93 -3.93 -9.47
CA LEU A 134 23.56 -5.25 -9.33
C LEU A 134 22.67 -6.36 -9.92
N LEU A 135 21.42 -6.47 -9.49
CA LEU A 135 20.49 -7.51 -9.94
C LEU A 135 20.22 -7.45 -11.45
N THR A 136 20.07 -6.23 -11.99
CA THR A 136 19.88 -6.04 -13.45
C THR A 136 21.14 -6.38 -14.24
N LYS A 137 22.34 -6.08 -13.71
CA LYS A 137 23.62 -6.50 -14.29
C LYS A 137 23.74 -8.03 -14.31
N GLU A 138 23.42 -8.71 -13.22
CA GLU A 138 23.42 -10.19 -13.15
C GLU A 138 22.51 -10.83 -14.21
N VAL A 139 21.27 -10.34 -14.32
CA VAL A 139 20.31 -10.84 -15.33
C VAL A 139 20.82 -10.63 -16.75
N ARG A 140 21.42 -9.47 -17.02
CA ARG A 140 21.97 -9.14 -18.34
C ARG A 140 23.18 -10.00 -18.69
N LEU A 141 24.16 -10.09 -17.80
CA LEU A 141 25.40 -10.85 -18.04
C LEU A 141 25.11 -12.34 -18.25
N ALA A 142 24.21 -12.91 -17.47
CA ALA A 142 23.79 -14.31 -17.64
C ALA A 142 22.79 -14.53 -18.79
N GLN A 143 22.43 -13.47 -19.53
CA GLN A 143 21.50 -13.49 -20.66
C GLN A 143 20.17 -14.19 -20.34
N LEU A 144 19.65 -14.05 -19.12
CA LEU A 144 18.55 -14.89 -18.63
C LEU A 144 17.27 -14.74 -19.46
N TYR A 145 17.00 -13.54 -19.99
CA TYR A 145 15.85 -13.28 -20.88
C TYR A 145 15.93 -13.98 -22.24
N LYS A 146 17.12 -14.44 -22.66
CA LYS A 146 17.31 -15.13 -23.95
C LYS A 146 17.18 -16.65 -23.83
N ARG A 147 17.18 -17.20 -22.61
CA ARG A 147 17.14 -18.65 -22.38
C ARG A 147 15.82 -19.25 -22.89
N THR A 148 15.90 -20.39 -23.55
CA THR A 148 14.74 -21.15 -24.04
C THR A 148 14.10 -21.98 -22.93
N LYS A 149 14.91 -22.67 -22.12
CA LYS A 149 14.45 -23.40 -20.94
C LYS A 149 14.43 -22.48 -19.73
N VAL A 150 13.27 -22.35 -19.10
CA VAL A 150 13.09 -21.53 -17.90
C VAL A 150 13.27 -22.39 -16.65
N THR A 151 14.23 -22.02 -15.81
CA THR A 151 14.37 -22.60 -14.46
C THR A 151 13.76 -21.68 -13.42
N GLN A 152 13.28 -22.24 -12.30
CA GLN A 152 12.76 -21.47 -11.18
C GLN A 152 13.80 -20.46 -10.65
N LYS A 153 15.07 -20.87 -10.59
CA LYS A 153 16.18 -20.02 -10.13
C LYS A 153 16.38 -18.82 -11.05
N ASP A 154 16.39 -19.04 -12.37
CA ASP A 154 16.56 -17.97 -13.35
C ASP A 154 15.37 -17.02 -13.35
N PHE A 155 14.15 -17.55 -13.34
CA PHE A 155 12.94 -16.73 -13.29
C PHE A 155 12.88 -15.88 -12.02
N ASN A 156 13.27 -16.44 -10.87
CA ASN A 156 13.35 -15.68 -9.62
C ASN A 156 14.38 -14.53 -9.71
N LYS A 157 15.54 -14.73 -10.35
CA LYS A 157 16.52 -13.65 -10.58
C LYS A 157 15.95 -12.56 -11.48
N ILE A 158 15.34 -12.94 -12.60
CA ILE A 158 14.65 -12.02 -13.52
C ILE A 158 13.62 -11.20 -12.76
N GLN A 159 12.73 -11.87 -12.02
CA GLN A 159 11.63 -11.20 -11.34
C GLN A 159 12.11 -10.29 -10.20
N ARG A 160 13.21 -10.64 -9.50
CA ARG A 160 13.80 -9.77 -8.48
C ARG A 160 14.34 -8.48 -9.08
N ALA A 161 15.10 -8.59 -10.16
CA ALA A 161 15.63 -7.44 -10.89
C ALA A 161 14.50 -6.57 -11.44
N PHE A 162 13.46 -7.20 -11.99
CA PHE A 162 12.31 -6.51 -12.59
C PHE A 162 11.46 -5.79 -11.53
N VAL A 163 11.04 -6.48 -10.47
CA VAL A 163 10.27 -5.88 -9.37
C VAL A 163 11.03 -4.71 -8.75
N LEU A 164 12.32 -4.89 -8.44
CA LEU A 164 13.08 -3.80 -7.85
C LEU A 164 13.23 -2.62 -8.82
N SER A 165 13.33 -2.87 -10.13
CA SER A 165 13.32 -1.81 -11.15
C SER A 165 12.00 -1.04 -11.20
N LEU A 166 10.85 -1.71 -11.08
CA LEU A 166 9.54 -1.05 -11.00
C LEU A 166 9.49 -0.06 -9.81
N TYR A 167 10.00 -0.49 -8.65
CA TYR A 167 9.99 0.33 -7.43
C TYR A 167 11.05 1.43 -7.38
N THR A 168 12.00 1.50 -8.32
CA THR A 168 13.13 2.44 -8.25
C THR A 168 13.25 3.33 -9.47
N LEU A 169 12.69 2.91 -10.61
CA LEU A 169 12.61 3.69 -11.84
C LEU A 169 11.27 4.42 -12.00
N LEU A 170 10.30 4.14 -11.13
CA LEU A 170 9.11 4.94 -10.93
C LEU A 170 8.98 5.28 -9.44
N PRO A 171 8.27 6.36 -9.09
CA PRO A 171 7.84 6.58 -7.70
C PRO A 171 7.16 5.32 -7.15
N PRO A 172 7.64 4.75 -6.01
CA PRO A 172 7.10 3.52 -5.45
C PRO A 172 5.58 3.56 -5.24
N VAL A 173 4.81 2.66 -5.88
CA VAL A 173 3.41 2.40 -5.52
C VAL A 173 3.31 1.50 -4.28
N ARG A 174 2.12 1.10 -3.81
CA ARG A 174 2.04 0.17 -2.66
C ARG A 174 2.34 -1.24 -3.14
N LEU A 175 1.31 -2.04 -3.39
CA LEU A 175 1.44 -3.41 -3.91
C LEU A 175 0.68 -3.53 -5.23
N ASP A 176 0.35 -2.39 -5.84
CA ASP A 176 -0.59 -2.30 -6.95
C ASP A 176 -0.04 -2.93 -8.24
N PHE A 177 1.30 -3.04 -8.37
CA PHE A 177 1.95 -3.83 -9.43
C PHE A 177 1.56 -5.32 -9.43
N ALA A 178 1.12 -5.87 -8.29
CA ALA A 178 0.67 -7.26 -8.19
C ALA A 178 -0.60 -7.54 -9.01
N ASP A 179 -1.43 -6.51 -9.22
CA ASP A 179 -2.72 -6.64 -9.93
C ASP A 179 -2.66 -6.01 -11.32
N LEU A 180 -1.45 -5.71 -11.83
CA LEU A 180 -1.27 -5.06 -13.11
C LEU A 180 -1.29 -6.10 -14.25
N GLU A 181 -2.24 -5.96 -15.15
CA GLU A 181 -2.38 -6.81 -16.34
C GLU A 181 -1.96 -6.07 -17.60
N PHE A 182 -1.15 -6.70 -18.45
CA PHE A 182 -0.75 -6.11 -19.73
C PHE A 182 -1.74 -6.46 -20.84
N ILE A 183 -2.04 -5.48 -21.68
CA ILE A 183 -3.09 -5.57 -22.69
C ILE A 183 -2.69 -4.79 -23.95
N SER A 184 -3.11 -5.27 -25.13
CA SER A 184 -2.88 -4.53 -26.37
C SER A 184 -3.80 -3.29 -26.41
N PRO A 185 -3.45 -2.23 -27.16
CA PRO A 185 -4.33 -1.08 -27.31
C PRO A 185 -5.73 -1.46 -27.82
N ALA A 186 -5.80 -2.31 -28.85
CA ALA A 186 -7.07 -2.75 -29.43
C ALA A 186 -7.93 -3.55 -28.44
N ASP A 187 -7.32 -4.41 -27.62
CA ASP A 187 -8.05 -5.16 -26.60
C ASP A 187 -8.48 -4.26 -25.44
N PHE A 188 -7.67 -3.25 -25.10
CA PHE A 188 -8.01 -2.28 -24.07
C PHE A 188 -9.24 -1.47 -24.50
N ASP A 189 -9.29 -1.01 -25.76
CA ASP A 189 -10.43 -0.24 -26.27
C ASP A 189 -11.75 -1.03 -26.23
N LYS A 190 -11.68 -2.35 -26.36
CA LYS A 190 -12.82 -3.28 -26.28
C LYS A 190 -13.15 -3.76 -24.86
N ALA A 191 -12.30 -3.50 -23.87
CA ALA A 191 -12.52 -3.98 -22.51
C ALA A 191 -13.70 -3.28 -21.85
N GLU A 192 -14.64 -4.06 -21.31
CA GLU A 192 -15.79 -3.56 -20.54
C GLU A 192 -15.38 -3.11 -19.12
N ASP A 193 -14.30 -3.69 -18.60
CA ASP A 193 -13.85 -3.55 -17.21
C ASP A 193 -12.69 -2.53 -17.04
N LYS A 194 -12.60 -1.54 -17.94
CA LYS A 194 -11.53 -0.52 -17.97
C LYS A 194 -11.27 0.12 -16.60
N THR A 195 -12.31 0.34 -15.80
CA THR A 195 -12.26 0.99 -14.49
C THR A 195 -12.12 0.03 -13.31
N GLU A 196 -12.28 -1.27 -13.53
CA GLU A 196 -12.27 -2.27 -12.44
C GLU A 196 -10.87 -2.86 -12.19
N LYS A 197 -9.99 -2.82 -13.19
CA LYS A 197 -8.64 -3.39 -13.13
C LYS A 197 -7.56 -2.35 -13.41
N ASN A 198 -6.34 -2.67 -12.98
CA ASN A 198 -5.15 -1.90 -13.35
C ASN A 198 -4.57 -2.48 -14.64
N TYR A 199 -4.40 -1.62 -15.64
CA TYR A 199 -3.94 -2.04 -16.97
C TYR A 199 -2.59 -1.44 -17.33
N LEU A 200 -1.76 -2.22 -18.01
CA LEU A 200 -0.59 -1.78 -18.73
C LEU A 200 -0.86 -1.88 -20.23
N VAL A 201 -1.18 -0.75 -20.86
CA VAL A 201 -1.51 -0.69 -22.27
C VAL A 201 -0.23 -0.56 -23.09
N MET A 202 -0.01 -1.53 -24.00
CA MET A 202 1.21 -1.64 -24.81
C MET A 202 1.16 -0.78 -26.08
N ALA A 203 1.00 0.54 -25.93
CA ALA A 203 0.88 1.46 -27.06
C ALA A 203 2.21 1.75 -27.78
N ARG A 204 2.13 2.08 -29.09
CA ARG A 204 3.30 2.40 -29.94
C ARG A 204 4.10 3.61 -29.44
N GLY A 205 3.45 4.62 -28.87
CA GLY A 205 4.09 5.79 -28.27
C GLY A 205 4.79 5.56 -26.93
N GLY A 206 4.74 4.33 -26.40
CA GLY A 206 5.23 3.96 -25.07
C GLY A 206 4.12 3.36 -24.24
N TYR A 207 4.50 2.53 -23.27
CA TYR A 207 3.53 1.84 -22.43
C TYR A 207 2.92 2.81 -21.42
N LYS A 208 1.61 2.69 -21.23
CA LYS A 208 0.84 3.48 -20.27
C LYS A 208 0.30 2.56 -19.18
N ILE A 209 0.49 2.95 -17.92
CA ILE A 209 -0.18 2.28 -16.80
C ILE A 209 -1.43 3.09 -16.46
N TYR A 210 -2.57 2.41 -16.40
CA TYR A 210 -3.84 2.91 -15.93
C TYR A 210 -4.10 2.33 -14.54
N TRP A 211 -3.98 3.18 -13.51
CA TRP A 211 -4.29 2.82 -12.14
C TRP A 211 -5.74 3.18 -11.85
N ASN A 212 -6.61 2.17 -11.81
CA ASN A 212 -8.03 2.31 -11.51
C ASN A 212 -8.42 1.66 -10.18
N HIS A 213 -7.77 0.56 -9.83
CA HIS A 213 -8.03 -0.17 -8.60
C HIS A 213 -6.88 -0.04 -7.59
N PHE A 214 -6.94 1.04 -6.80
CA PHE A 214 -6.03 1.30 -5.68
C PHE A 214 -6.75 1.89 -4.46
N LYS A 215 -6.03 2.02 -3.33
CA LYS A 215 -6.64 2.35 -2.02
C LYS A 215 -7.50 3.63 -2.02
N THR A 216 -7.13 4.63 -2.81
CA THR A 216 -7.74 5.97 -2.81
C THR A 216 -8.39 6.32 -4.16
N ALA A 217 -8.61 5.33 -5.03
CA ALA A 217 -9.20 5.53 -6.36
C ALA A 217 -10.58 6.23 -6.29
N LYS A 218 -11.40 5.91 -5.28
CA LYS A 218 -12.70 6.56 -5.06
C LYS A 218 -12.64 8.10 -4.99
N HIS A 219 -11.52 8.67 -4.54
CA HIS A 219 -11.36 10.12 -4.39
C HIS A 219 -10.45 10.73 -5.46
N MET A 220 -9.43 9.99 -5.90
CA MET A 220 -8.44 10.49 -6.85
C MET A 220 -8.82 10.24 -8.31
N GLY A 221 -9.79 9.37 -8.57
CA GLY A 221 -10.08 8.88 -9.91
C GLY A 221 -8.96 8.01 -10.48
N GLU A 222 -8.98 7.87 -11.80
CA GLU A 222 -7.96 7.17 -12.58
C GLU A 222 -6.63 7.93 -12.54
N VAL A 223 -5.51 7.20 -12.41
CA VAL A 223 -4.17 7.77 -12.58
C VAL A 223 -3.47 7.10 -13.75
N VAL A 224 -3.15 7.88 -14.78
CA VAL A 224 -2.44 7.42 -15.98
C VAL A 224 -0.97 7.79 -15.92
N VAL A 225 -0.08 6.81 -16.13
CA VAL A 225 1.38 6.98 -16.12
C VAL A 225 1.97 6.52 -17.45
N LEU A 226 2.48 7.47 -18.24
CA LEU A 226 3.28 7.15 -19.44
C LEU A 226 4.71 6.78 -19.02
N ILE A 227 5.05 5.49 -19.08
CA ILE A 227 6.33 4.97 -18.54
C ILE A 227 7.54 5.64 -19.18
N LYS A 228 7.54 5.82 -20.51
CA LYS A 228 8.66 6.42 -21.24
C LYS A 228 8.98 7.85 -20.81
N LYS A 229 7.98 8.61 -20.32
CA LYS A 229 8.16 9.97 -19.77
C LYS A 229 8.97 9.97 -18.48
N TYR A 230 8.79 8.96 -17.63
CA TYR A 230 9.48 8.86 -16.34
C TYR A 230 10.79 8.06 -16.43
N SER A 231 10.82 6.99 -17.23
CA SER A 231 12.01 6.16 -17.38
C SER A 231 12.04 5.39 -18.71
N PRO A 232 12.81 5.88 -19.71
CA PRO A 232 13.08 5.14 -20.94
C PRO A 232 13.77 3.79 -20.70
N LEU A 233 14.56 3.68 -19.62
CA LEU A 233 15.18 2.43 -19.20
C LEU A 233 14.12 1.41 -18.77
N LEU A 234 13.16 1.83 -17.94
CA LEU A 234 12.08 0.93 -17.51
C LEU A 234 11.20 0.53 -18.69
N GLN A 235 10.89 1.45 -19.61
CA GLN A 235 10.14 1.13 -20.83
C GLN A 235 10.78 -0.03 -21.59
N ARG A 236 12.10 0.04 -21.85
CA ARG A 236 12.84 -1.04 -22.54
C ARG A 236 12.80 -2.34 -21.76
N LEU A 237 13.01 -2.28 -20.44
CA LEU A 237 12.97 -3.47 -19.58
C LEU A 237 11.58 -4.12 -19.57
N MET A 238 10.51 -3.34 -19.52
CA MET A 238 9.12 -3.83 -19.55
C MET A 238 8.78 -4.50 -20.88
N VAL A 239 9.21 -3.92 -22.00
CA VAL A 239 9.06 -4.54 -23.32
C VAL A 239 9.75 -5.92 -23.34
N THR A 240 11.00 -6.01 -22.90
CA THR A 240 11.74 -7.28 -22.83
C THR A 240 11.06 -8.28 -21.90
N HIS A 241 10.61 -7.82 -20.73
CA HIS A 241 9.96 -8.68 -19.74
C HIS A 241 8.64 -9.27 -20.28
N ILE A 242 7.79 -8.44 -20.89
CA ILE A 242 6.50 -8.91 -21.43
C ILE A 242 6.71 -9.85 -22.61
N ARG A 243 7.66 -9.59 -23.51
CA ARG A 243 7.99 -10.55 -24.59
C ARG A 243 8.43 -11.90 -24.02
N TYR A 244 9.25 -11.88 -22.99
CA TYR A 244 9.66 -13.09 -22.28
C TYR A 244 8.46 -13.82 -21.65
N LEU A 245 7.56 -13.09 -20.97
CA LEU A 245 6.35 -13.69 -20.41
C LEU A 245 5.46 -14.30 -21.49
N LYS A 246 5.20 -13.58 -22.60
CA LYS A 246 4.39 -14.10 -23.72
C LYS A 246 5.00 -15.34 -24.38
N LYS A 247 6.33 -15.43 -24.42
CA LYS A 247 7.03 -16.60 -24.97
C LYS A 247 6.83 -17.85 -24.11
N HIS A 248 6.86 -17.71 -22.78
CA HIS A 248 6.87 -18.86 -21.85
C HIS A 248 5.50 -19.14 -21.21
N TRP A 249 4.62 -18.16 -21.16
CA TRP A 249 3.24 -18.24 -20.65
C TRP A 249 2.30 -17.45 -21.58
N PRO A 250 2.00 -17.95 -22.80
CA PRO A 250 1.30 -17.19 -23.85
C PRO A 250 -0.09 -16.71 -23.44
N ASN A 251 -0.79 -17.46 -22.59
CA ASN A 251 -2.14 -17.13 -22.11
C ASN A 251 -2.14 -16.21 -20.87
N ASN A 252 -0.97 -15.90 -20.32
CA ASN A 252 -0.88 -15.03 -19.14
C ASN A 252 -0.93 -13.56 -19.54
N ARG A 253 -1.73 -12.77 -18.81
CA ARG A 253 -1.78 -11.31 -18.91
C ARG A 253 -1.18 -10.59 -17.69
N ASN A 254 -0.82 -11.32 -16.64
CA ASN A 254 -0.30 -10.73 -15.41
C ASN A 254 1.15 -10.30 -15.57
N LEU A 255 1.50 -9.11 -15.08
CA LEU A 255 2.86 -8.60 -15.16
C LEU A 255 3.83 -9.33 -14.22
N LEU A 256 3.36 -9.76 -13.05
CA LEU A 256 4.17 -10.46 -12.03
C LEU A 256 3.58 -11.84 -11.74
N LEU A 257 4.43 -12.87 -11.73
CA LEU A 257 4.01 -14.26 -11.57
C LEU A 257 4.56 -14.90 -10.30
N THR A 258 3.97 -15.99 -9.89
CA THR A 258 4.52 -16.86 -8.86
C THR A 258 5.86 -17.46 -9.29
N THR A 259 6.77 -17.66 -8.34
CA THR A 259 8.11 -18.18 -8.65
C THR A 259 8.15 -19.69 -8.87
N ASN A 260 7.04 -20.41 -8.70
CA ASN A 260 6.92 -21.86 -8.93
C ASN A 260 6.67 -22.23 -10.39
N LEU A 261 6.76 -21.27 -11.31
CA LEU A 261 6.55 -21.44 -12.76
C LEU A 261 5.11 -21.86 -13.15
N SER A 262 4.15 -21.84 -12.22
CA SER A 262 2.74 -22.18 -12.52
C SER A 262 2.08 -21.20 -13.50
N GLY A 263 2.69 -20.04 -13.75
CA GLY A 263 2.10 -18.98 -14.56
C GLY A 263 1.01 -18.19 -13.83
N GLU A 264 0.79 -18.48 -12.54
CA GLU A 264 -0.22 -17.81 -11.74
C GLU A 264 0.23 -16.41 -11.33
N ARG A 265 -0.74 -15.52 -11.12
CA ARG A 265 -0.50 -14.14 -10.67
C ARG A 265 0.17 -14.10 -9.30
N LEU A 266 1.18 -13.25 -9.15
CA LEU A 266 1.75 -12.92 -7.86
C LEU A 266 0.78 -12.04 -7.06
N THR A 267 0.11 -12.58 -6.03
CA THR A 267 -0.80 -11.81 -5.18
C THR A 267 -0.11 -10.69 -4.40
N ARG A 268 -0.83 -9.65 -3.95
CA ARG A 268 -0.30 -8.57 -3.09
C ARG A 268 0.45 -9.10 -1.85
N ASN A 269 -0.09 -10.12 -1.20
CA ASN A 269 0.56 -10.77 -0.04
C ASN A 269 1.83 -11.51 -0.46
N ALA A 270 1.82 -12.18 -1.62
CA ALA A 270 3.01 -12.83 -2.16
C ALA A 270 4.08 -11.80 -2.55
N LEU A 271 3.71 -10.66 -3.15
CA LEU A 271 4.62 -9.56 -3.46
C LEU A 271 5.24 -8.94 -2.19
N THR A 272 4.47 -8.82 -1.10
CA THR A 272 5.01 -8.38 0.19
C THR A 272 6.09 -9.34 0.70
N ARG A 273 5.80 -10.65 0.73
CA ARG A 273 6.79 -11.68 1.12
C ARG A 273 7.96 -11.75 0.15
N PHE A 274 7.73 -11.49 -1.13
CA PHE A 274 8.78 -11.44 -2.15
C PHE A 274 9.77 -10.32 -1.87
N LEU A 275 9.29 -9.09 -1.64
CA LEU A 275 10.13 -7.95 -1.27
C LEU A 275 10.87 -8.22 0.04
N GLN A 276 10.19 -8.70 1.08
CA GLN A 276 10.83 -9.01 2.36
C GLN A 276 11.95 -10.04 2.22
N ARG A 277 11.73 -11.12 1.46
CA ARG A 277 12.79 -12.13 1.20
C ARG A 277 13.95 -11.54 0.42
N LEU A 278 13.67 -10.69 -0.59
CA LEU A 278 14.71 -9.98 -1.34
C LEU A 278 15.57 -9.13 -0.41
N PHE A 279 14.97 -8.22 0.36
CA PHE A 279 15.74 -7.33 1.24
C PHE A 279 16.37 -8.07 2.44
N LYS A 280 15.75 -9.15 2.94
CA LYS A 280 16.35 -10.00 3.98
C LYS A 280 17.61 -10.68 3.47
N GLN A 281 17.67 -11.08 2.20
CA GLN A 281 18.87 -11.68 1.62
C GLN A 281 20.04 -10.70 1.54
N TYR A 282 19.81 -9.46 1.10
CA TYR A 282 20.89 -8.50 0.82
C TYR A 282 21.20 -7.53 1.98
N PHE A 283 20.24 -7.28 2.86
CA PHE A 283 20.39 -6.31 3.95
C PHE A 283 19.96 -6.83 5.32
N ARG A 284 19.54 -8.10 5.43
CA ARG A 284 19.02 -8.70 6.66
C ARG A 284 17.81 -7.95 7.26
N LYS A 285 17.09 -7.19 6.43
CA LYS A 285 15.95 -6.34 6.82
C LYS A 285 14.67 -6.72 6.10
N ASN A 286 13.55 -6.78 6.83
CA ASN A 286 12.23 -7.09 6.28
C ASN A 286 11.54 -5.84 5.70
N ILE A 287 12.04 -5.37 4.56
CA ILE A 287 11.53 -4.13 3.94
C ILE A 287 10.24 -4.42 3.16
N SER A 288 9.19 -3.67 3.48
CA SER A 288 7.90 -3.68 2.77
C SER A 288 7.86 -2.58 1.70
N SER A 289 6.87 -2.62 0.79
CA SER A 289 6.65 -1.53 -0.16
C SER A 289 6.32 -0.19 0.51
N THR A 290 5.70 -0.20 1.68
CA THR A 290 5.46 1.03 2.45
C THR A 290 6.76 1.61 3.00
N ALA A 291 7.70 0.76 3.44
CA ALA A 291 9.02 1.21 3.82
C ALA A 291 9.77 1.80 2.62
N LEU A 292 9.74 1.15 1.45
CA LEU A 292 10.34 1.67 0.21
C LEU A 292 9.79 3.05 -0.18
N ARG A 293 8.46 3.23 -0.13
CA ARG A 293 7.80 4.51 -0.38
C ARG A 293 8.33 5.62 0.53
N ARG A 294 8.47 5.32 1.81
CA ARG A 294 8.97 6.28 2.80
C ARG A 294 10.42 6.62 2.56
N THR A 295 11.27 5.61 2.38
CA THR A 295 12.69 5.80 2.05
C THR A 295 12.89 6.64 0.80
N PHE A 296 12.10 6.41 -0.27
CA PHE A 296 12.15 7.23 -1.48
C PHE A 296 11.79 8.69 -1.20
N LEU A 297 10.69 8.95 -0.50
CA LEU A 297 10.24 10.32 -0.22
C LEU A 297 11.22 11.05 0.69
N SER A 298 11.71 10.41 1.75
CA SER A 298 12.71 10.99 2.66
C SER A 298 14.09 11.18 2.02
N HIS A 299 14.39 10.47 0.93
CA HIS A 299 15.59 10.73 0.14
C HIS A 299 15.40 11.86 -0.85
N LYS A 300 14.20 12.01 -1.41
CA LYS A 300 13.91 12.98 -2.46
C LYS A 300 13.60 14.37 -1.92
N TYR A 301 12.98 14.47 -0.75
CA TYR A 301 12.50 15.71 -0.19
C TYR A 301 13.07 15.93 1.20
N ASP A 302 13.45 17.17 1.48
CA ASP A 302 13.78 17.59 2.83
C ASP A 302 12.50 17.95 3.60
N LYS A 303 12.39 17.41 4.80
CA LYS A 303 11.24 17.67 5.66
C LYS A 303 11.30 19.07 6.27
N SER A 304 12.49 19.59 6.59
CA SER A 304 12.63 20.93 7.17
C SER A 304 12.05 21.98 6.22
N VAL A 305 12.47 21.94 4.95
CA VAL A 305 11.99 22.83 3.89
C VAL A 305 10.47 22.71 3.70
N ILE A 306 9.91 21.49 3.71
CA ILE A 306 8.46 21.31 3.59
C ILE A 306 7.73 21.91 4.80
N GLN A 307 8.30 21.79 6.01
CA GLN A 307 7.70 22.30 7.22
C GLN A 307 7.75 23.83 7.27
N GLU A 308 8.88 24.42 6.90
CA GLU A 308 9.06 25.86 6.73
C GLU A 308 8.02 26.44 5.76
N GLN A 309 7.87 25.85 4.58
CA GLN A 309 6.83 26.25 3.62
C GLN A 309 5.42 26.19 4.23
N GLU A 310 5.07 25.11 4.94
CA GLU A 310 3.75 25.01 5.58
C GLU A 310 3.54 26.08 6.65
N ASP A 311 4.57 26.42 7.42
CA ASP A 311 4.50 27.43 8.49
C ASP A 311 4.40 28.84 7.88
N GLU A 312 5.18 29.17 6.85
CA GLU A 312 5.06 30.42 6.08
C GLU A 312 3.67 30.60 5.50
N HIS A 313 3.15 29.59 4.80
CA HIS A 313 1.81 29.67 4.20
C HIS A 313 0.72 29.84 5.26
N ARG A 314 0.87 29.19 6.42
CA ARG A 314 -0.05 29.39 7.56
C ARG A 314 0.01 30.82 8.09
N LEU A 315 1.20 31.42 8.20
CA LEU A 315 1.36 32.82 8.58
C LEU A 315 0.77 33.77 7.52
N MET A 316 0.84 33.40 6.24
CA MET A 316 0.20 34.11 5.13
C MET A 316 -1.29 33.77 4.96
N HIS A 317 -1.90 33.05 5.91
CA HIS A 317 -3.32 32.67 5.91
C HIS A 317 -3.80 31.87 4.69
N HIS A 318 -2.92 31.11 4.04
CA HIS A 318 -3.29 30.21 2.95
C HIS A 318 -2.64 28.83 3.05
N SER A 319 -3.09 27.90 2.22
CA SER A 319 -2.47 26.57 2.16
C SER A 319 -1.28 26.54 1.21
N ARG A 320 -0.35 25.59 1.39
CA ARG A 320 0.71 25.32 0.40
C ARG A 320 0.16 24.99 -0.99
N LYS A 321 -0.99 24.32 -1.05
CA LYS A 321 -1.64 23.98 -2.32
C LYS A 321 -2.08 25.25 -3.06
N THR A 322 -2.68 26.21 -2.35
CA THR A 322 -3.04 27.52 -2.88
C THR A 322 -1.79 28.25 -3.37
N ALA A 323 -0.71 28.23 -2.57
CA ALA A 323 0.54 28.88 -2.94
C ALA A 323 1.12 28.38 -4.26
N ILE A 324 1.20 27.06 -4.42
CA ILE A 324 1.71 26.43 -5.65
C ILE A 324 0.83 26.73 -6.86
N ALA A 325 -0.49 26.85 -6.67
CA ALA A 325 -1.43 27.08 -7.76
C ALA A 325 -1.42 28.54 -8.24
N ASP A 326 -1.40 29.49 -7.30
CA ASP A 326 -1.77 30.88 -7.57
C ASP A 326 -0.58 31.86 -7.49
N TYR A 327 0.42 31.57 -6.65
CA TYR A 327 1.50 32.51 -6.33
C TYR A 327 2.87 32.10 -6.90
N ILE A 328 3.22 30.81 -6.90
CA ILE A 328 4.53 30.35 -7.39
C ILE A 328 4.54 30.35 -8.92
N ARG A 329 5.43 31.16 -9.51
CA ARG A 329 5.61 31.29 -10.96
C ARG A 329 6.90 30.62 -11.41
N VAL A 330 6.88 30.05 -12.61
CA VAL A 330 8.08 29.54 -13.29
C VAL A 330 8.62 30.66 -14.16
N ASN A 331 9.82 31.15 -13.86
CA ASN A 331 10.53 32.05 -14.77
C ASN A 331 10.91 31.28 -16.02
N LYS A 332 10.61 31.84 -17.19
CA LYS A 332 10.89 31.20 -18.50
C LYS A 332 12.23 31.65 -19.10
N ASP A 333 12.91 32.60 -18.46
CA ASP A 333 14.08 33.29 -18.99
C ASP A 333 15.40 32.89 -18.29
N GLU A 334 15.37 31.83 -17.48
CA GLU A 334 16.52 31.06 -16.98
C GLU A 334 16.37 29.59 -17.40
#